data_AF-A0A5C7P6M1-F1
#
_entry.id   AF-A0A5C7P6M1-F1
#
_cell.length_a   1.000
_cell.length_b   1.000
_cell.length_c   1.000
_cell.angle_alpha   90.00
_cell.angle_beta   90.00
_cell.angle_gamma   90.00
#
_symmetry.space_group_name_H-M   'P 1'
#
loop_
_entity.id
_entity.type
_entity.pdbx_description
1 polymer ?
#
loop_
_entity_poly.entity_id
_entity_poly.type
_entity_poly.pdbx_seq_one_letter_code
_entity_poly.pdbx_strand_id
1 'polypeptide(L)'
;MRIALFDLSSSFRMHWHASEALEMGAAFTKTVNDVVASTAGFDAVAVCVDRPPYRRKEIYGEYKAQREKAPEAMYEQQRAVVDQLDADGYHIVGADGYEADDVIGTLVSALSGEHEIMIFSSDKDLLQLVSPSVHVVSVATRQKFGTLDVVEKFGVTPELIPDFLALCGDKSDNIPGLAGCGAKTAAAWLAKHGPLEYILTIPDQISPERFRQPLKDNAATLAKSLTLTRLMLDAPIKPEEILTTKEKKEAPGREATVIDGDQDAPPPATATTRPATTPSAVVVRPPDRTEPAAAPADWEKSLEPRTPTQAWQVAQALYKSRLFGEYPNPEAILAIVMTGRAHGLDAVASLRGMHLIKGRVAPSAQLMIGMVKRSAVCEWFRLVSSDAAQSTWETKRRDEPEPTRLTYTIEMATRAGLAQLDQWKKRPETMMRWRCGAELARLVYPDVTTGLLAAEELEG
;
A
#
# COMPACT_ATOMS: atom_id res chain seq x y z
N MET A 1 4.75 30.04 -13.95
CA MET A 1 4.50 28.85 -14.79
C MET A 1 4.29 27.66 -13.88
N ARG A 2 3.56 26.65 -14.34
CA ARG A 2 3.48 25.32 -13.74
C ARG A 2 4.49 24.42 -14.45
N ILE A 3 5.46 23.93 -13.69
CA ILE A 3 6.56 23.11 -14.20
C ILE A 3 6.38 21.67 -13.71
N ALA A 4 6.48 20.70 -14.61
CA ALA A 4 6.55 19.29 -14.26
C ALA A 4 8.00 18.79 -14.35
N LEU A 5 8.49 18.20 -13.27
CA LEU A 5 9.79 17.52 -13.23
C LEU A 5 9.53 16.03 -13.04
N PHE A 6 9.94 15.22 -14.00
CA PHE A 6 9.62 13.79 -14.02
C PHE A 6 10.89 12.96 -13.79
N ASP A 7 10.90 12.13 -12.75
CA ASP A 7 11.98 11.18 -12.47
C ASP A 7 11.81 9.93 -13.33
N LEU A 8 12.57 9.85 -14.42
CA LEU A 8 12.43 8.77 -15.38
C LEU A 8 12.85 7.42 -14.79
N SER A 9 13.91 7.39 -14.01
CA SER A 9 14.47 6.13 -13.50
C SER A 9 13.56 5.47 -12.48
N SER A 10 12.95 6.25 -11.59
CA SER A 10 11.96 5.75 -10.63
C SER A 10 10.73 5.18 -11.33
N SER A 11 10.18 5.89 -12.32
CA SER A 11 9.01 5.42 -13.08
C SER A 11 9.32 4.22 -13.96
N PHE A 12 10.42 4.26 -14.71
CA PHE A 12 10.80 3.19 -15.63
C PHE A 12 11.08 1.87 -14.89
N ARG A 13 11.82 1.92 -13.76
CA ARG A 13 12.06 0.72 -12.92
C ARG A 13 10.75 0.12 -12.42
N MET A 14 9.81 0.93 -11.97
CA MET A 14 8.49 0.47 -11.54
C MET A 14 7.75 -0.24 -12.69
N HIS A 15 7.71 0.36 -13.88
CA HIS A 15 7.06 -0.26 -15.04
C HIS A 15 7.76 -1.52 -15.50
N TRP A 16 9.09 -1.56 -15.48
CA TRP A 16 9.90 -2.73 -15.81
C TRP A 16 9.60 -3.92 -14.89
N HIS A 17 9.57 -3.70 -13.57
CA HIS A 17 9.26 -4.78 -12.62
C HIS A 17 7.78 -5.18 -12.63
N ALA A 18 6.88 -4.27 -13.04
CA ALA A 18 5.44 -4.54 -13.15
C ALA A 18 5.05 -5.22 -14.47
N SER A 19 5.85 -5.07 -15.53
CA SER A 19 5.76 -5.93 -16.70
C SER A 19 6.38 -7.27 -16.35
N GLU A 20 5.58 -8.33 -16.27
CA GLU A 20 6.13 -9.69 -16.34
C GLU A 20 7.10 -9.75 -17.53
N ALA A 21 8.26 -10.36 -17.35
CA ALA A 21 9.43 -10.29 -18.24
C ALA A 21 9.25 -10.82 -19.69
N LEU A 22 8.01 -10.89 -20.18
CA LEU A 22 7.60 -11.60 -21.40
C LEU A 22 7.01 -10.69 -22.50
N GLU A 23 6.58 -9.45 -22.22
CA GLU A 23 6.16 -8.52 -23.27
C GLU A 23 7.24 -7.48 -23.58
N MET A 24 7.94 -7.70 -24.70
CA MET A 24 8.93 -6.77 -25.23
C MET A 24 8.25 -5.42 -25.51
N GLY A 25 8.70 -4.36 -24.82
CA GLY A 25 8.21 -3.00 -25.01
C GLY A 25 7.11 -2.56 -24.04
N ALA A 26 6.55 -3.43 -23.18
CA ALA A 26 5.49 -3.02 -22.26
C ALA A 26 5.93 -1.92 -21.27
N ALA A 27 7.14 -2.01 -20.73
CA ALA A 27 7.69 -0.96 -19.87
C ALA A 27 7.90 0.35 -20.64
N PHE A 28 8.41 0.28 -21.87
CA PHE A 28 8.54 1.43 -22.76
C PHE A 28 7.20 2.16 -22.95
N THR A 29 6.17 1.45 -23.42
CA THR A 29 4.86 2.05 -23.71
C THR A 29 4.21 2.62 -22.45
N LYS A 30 4.30 1.89 -21.33
CA LYS A 30 3.74 2.38 -20.05
C LYS A 30 4.45 3.63 -19.57
N THR A 31 5.78 3.68 -19.61
CA THR A 31 6.55 4.86 -19.17
C THR A 31 6.28 6.07 -20.05
N VAL A 32 6.29 5.93 -21.38
CA VAL A 32 5.97 7.05 -22.29
C VAL A 32 4.56 7.58 -22.03
N ASN A 33 3.56 6.69 -21.95
CA ASN A 33 2.18 7.09 -21.67
C ASN A 33 2.03 7.75 -20.30
N ASP A 34 2.76 7.27 -19.28
CA ASP A 34 2.73 7.85 -17.94
C ASP A 34 3.31 9.26 -17.90
N VAL A 35 4.44 9.48 -18.58
CA VAL A 35 5.03 10.83 -18.74
C VAL A 35 4.04 11.75 -19.44
N VAL A 36 3.48 11.34 -20.57
CA VAL A 36 2.52 12.15 -21.34
C VAL A 36 1.28 12.47 -20.52
N ALA A 37 0.67 11.48 -19.89
CA ALA A 37 -0.55 11.66 -19.12
C ALA A 37 -0.33 12.52 -17.85
N SER A 38 0.77 12.31 -17.14
CA SER A 38 1.06 13.00 -15.88
C SER A 38 1.46 14.46 -16.08
N THR A 39 2.09 14.75 -17.22
CA THR A 39 2.64 16.09 -17.51
C THR A 39 1.72 16.93 -18.41
N ALA A 40 0.55 16.39 -18.78
CA ALA A 40 -0.47 17.11 -19.54
C ALA A 40 -0.93 18.38 -18.80
N GLY A 41 -0.90 19.52 -19.50
CA GLY A 41 -1.35 20.81 -18.99
C GLY A 41 -0.33 21.61 -18.19
N PHE A 42 0.91 21.13 -18.06
CA PHE A 42 2.02 21.93 -17.53
C PHE A 42 2.60 22.85 -18.61
N ASP A 43 3.09 24.03 -18.21
CA ASP A 43 3.64 25.03 -19.13
C ASP A 43 5.05 24.64 -19.60
N ALA A 44 5.78 23.91 -18.74
CA ALA A 44 7.12 23.41 -19.00
C ALA A 44 7.27 22.01 -18.38
N VAL A 45 7.98 21.12 -19.08
CA VAL A 45 8.19 19.74 -18.62
C VAL A 45 9.65 19.34 -18.85
N ALA A 46 10.28 18.83 -17.80
CA ALA A 46 11.61 18.22 -17.85
C ALA A 46 11.56 16.77 -17.38
N VAL A 47 12.14 15.87 -18.18
CA VAL A 47 12.33 14.46 -17.87
C VAL A 47 13.78 14.30 -17.40
N CYS A 48 13.95 14.01 -16.11
CA CYS A 48 15.25 13.95 -15.45
C CYS A 48 15.79 12.52 -15.48
N VAL A 49 17.07 12.37 -15.83
CA VAL A 49 17.71 11.05 -16.05
C VAL A 49 19.04 10.93 -15.31
N ASP A 50 19.31 9.72 -14.82
CA ASP A 50 20.59 9.35 -14.21
C ASP A 50 21.74 9.35 -15.22
N ARG A 51 22.92 9.81 -14.78
CA ARG A 51 24.17 9.68 -15.55
C ARG A 51 25.30 9.15 -14.66
N PRO A 52 25.52 7.82 -14.61
CA PRO A 52 26.61 7.22 -13.83
C PRO A 52 28.00 7.56 -14.46
N PRO A 53 29.11 7.44 -13.70
CA PRO A 53 29.22 6.91 -12.34
C PRO A 53 28.88 7.94 -11.24
N TYR A 54 28.06 7.56 -10.26
CA TYR A 54 27.54 8.49 -9.25
C TYR A 54 28.59 8.94 -8.22
N ARG A 55 28.64 10.25 -7.96
CA ARG A 55 29.57 10.88 -6.99
C ARG A 55 29.42 10.35 -5.57
N ARG A 56 28.21 9.91 -5.16
CA ARG A 56 27.97 9.29 -3.84
C ARG A 56 28.86 8.08 -3.56
N LYS A 57 29.33 7.37 -4.59
CA LYS A 57 30.27 6.24 -4.44
C LYS A 57 31.66 6.67 -3.98
N GLU A 58 32.06 7.91 -4.23
CA GLU A 58 33.32 8.48 -3.73
C GLU A 58 33.25 8.73 -2.22
N ILE A 59 32.05 9.06 -1.71
CA ILE A 59 31.78 9.29 -0.29
C ILE A 59 31.65 7.96 0.46
N TYR A 60 30.94 7.01 -0.14
CA TYR A 60 30.71 5.69 0.44
C TYR A 60 30.72 4.60 -0.64
N GLY A 61 31.80 3.82 -0.69
CA GLY A 61 32.02 2.82 -1.74
C GLY A 61 30.96 1.71 -1.81
N GLU A 62 30.26 1.44 -0.71
CA GLU A 62 29.18 0.45 -0.67
C GLU A 62 27.79 1.05 -1.02
N TYR A 63 27.74 2.32 -1.42
CA TYR A 63 26.50 2.97 -1.82
C TYR A 63 25.83 2.22 -2.98
N LYS A 64 24.57 1.80 -2.77
CA LYS A 64 23.77 0.97 -3.68
C LYS A 64 24.45 -0.35 -4.09
N ALA A 65 25.44 -0.85 -3.34
CA ALA A 65 26.24 -2.02 -3.71
C ALA A 65 25.43 -3.34 -3.73
N GLN A 66 24.38 -3.44 -2.92
CA GLN A 66 23.49 -4.60 -2.88
C GLN A 66 22.38 -4.59 -3.93
N ARG A 67 22.28 -3.53 -4.76
CA ARG A 67 21.33 -3.53 -5.87
C ARG A 67 21.84 -4.48 -6.94
N GLU A 68 21.04 -5.49 -7.27
CA GLU A 68 21.32 -6.36 -8.41
C GLU A 68 21.50 -5.53 -9.68
N LYS A 69 22.51 -5.88 -10.48
CA LYS A 69 22.76 -5.20 -11.75
C LYS A 69 21.56 -5.46 -12.67
N ALA A 70 20.93 -4.37 -13.11
CA ALA A 70 19.84 -4.47 -14.08
C ALA A 70 20.33 -5.16 -15.38
N PRO A 71 19.49 -5.98 -16.03
CA PRO A 71 19.84 -6.61 -17.30
C PRO A 71 20.04 -5.54 -18.39
N GLU A 72 20.93 -5.78 -19.37
CA GLU A 72 21.23 -4.80 -20.42
C GLU A 72 19.98 -4.37 -21.20
N ALA A 73 19.05 -5.30 -21.43
CA ALA A 73 17.75 -5.04 -22.07
C ALA A 73 16.92 -3.94 -21.36
N MET A 74 17.07 -3.83 -20.03
CA MET A 74 16.42 -2.77 -19.26
C MET A 74 17.02 -1.40 -19.58
N TYR A 75 18.36 -1.32 -19.68
CA TYR A 75 19.04 -0.08 -20.07
C TYR A 75 18.75 0.30 -21.52
N GLU A 76 18.67 -0.67 -22.43
CA GLU A 76 18.30 -0.44 -23.84
C GLU A 76 16.89 0.13 -23.96
N GLN A 77 15.90 -0.46 -23.28
CA GLN A 77 14.55 0.10 -23.27
C GLN A 77 14.50 1.49 -22.62
N GLN A 78 15.22 1.72 -21.52
CA GLN A 78 15.25 3.03 -20.88
C GLN A 78 15.80 4.10 -21.84
N ARG A 79 16.86 3.79 -22.59
CA ARG A 79 17.40 4.67 -23.64
C ARG A 79 16.37 4.94 -24.74
N ALA A 80 15.66 3.91 -25.19
CA ALA A 80 14.60 4.09 -26.18
C ALA A 80 13.49 5.03 -25.68
N VAL A 81 13.09 4.93 -24.40
CA VAL A 81 12.11 5.86 -23.81
C VAL A 81 12.65 7.30 -23.83
N VAL A 82 13.93 7.49 -23.49
CA VAL A 82 14.57 8.82 -23.57
C VAL A 82 14.53 9.37 -24.99
N ASP A 83 14.91 8.57 -25.98
CA ASP A 83 14.93 8.98 -27.39
C ASP A 83 13.53 9.36 -27.89
N GLN A 84 12.52 8.58 -27.51
CA GLN A 84 11.12 8.86 -27.86
C GLN A 84 10.63 10.16 -27.23
N LEU A 85 10.86 10.36 -25.92
CA LEU A 85 10.44 11.58 -25.23
C LEU A 85 11.18 12.82 -25.75
N ASP A 86 12.46 12.68 -26.11
CA ASP A 86 13.23 13.76 -26.76
C ASP A 86 12.61 14.14 -28.12
N ALA A 87 12.22 13.14 -28.92
CA ALA A 87 11.56 13.35 -30.21
C ALA A 87 10.17 13.99 -30.05
N ASP A 88 9.43 13.61 -28.99
CA ASP A 88 8.13 14.17 -28.64
C ASP A 88 8.19 15.61 -28.10
N GLY A 89 9.39 16.19 -27.99
CA GLY A 89 9.62 17.58 -27.60
C GLY A 89 9.80 17.80 -26.11
N TYR A 90 10.05 16.75 -25.32
CA TYR A 90 10.38 16.90 -23.91
C TYR A 90 11.83 17.36 -23.72
N HIS A 91 12.07 18.13 -22.66
CA HIS A 91 13.43 18.43 -22.20
C HIS A 91 13.99 17.25 -21.43
N ILE A 92 14.97 16.55 -22.01
CA ILE A 92 15.72 15.50 -21.32
C ILE A 92 16.88 16.15 -20.59
N VAL A 93 16.88 16.08 -19.26
CA VAL A 93 17.88 16.73 -18.41
C VAL A 93 18.64 15.70 -17.60
N GLY A 94 19.96 15.73 -17.69
CA GLY A 94 20.84 14.86 -16.91
C GLY A 94 22.24 15.47 -16.86
N ALA A 95 23.02 15.12 -15.83
CA ALA A 95 24.37 15.62 -15.67
C ALA A 95 25.31 14.50 -15.22
N ASP A 96 26.46 14.38 -15.87
CA ASP A 96 27.43 13.32 -15.57
C ASP A 96 27.82 13.29 -14.09
N GLY A 97 27.69 12.12 -13.48
CA GLY A 97 27.96 11.88 -12.08
C GLY A 97 26.78 12.14 -11.13
N TYR A 98 25.68 12.67 -11.64
CA TYR A 98 24.48 12.99 -10.86
C TYR A 98 23.35 11.98 -11.11
N GLU A 99 22.55 11.78 -10.08
CA GLU A 99 21.31 11.01 -10.15
C GLU A 99 20.15 11.93 -10.57
N ALA A 100 19.04 11.33 -11.03
CA ALA A 100 17.89 12.12 -11.51
C ALA A 100 17.30 13.00 -10.39
N ASP A 101 17.38 12.56 -9.14
CA ASP A 101 16.94 13.28 -7.96
C ASP A 101 17.76 14.54 -7.68
N ASP A 102 19.08 14.50 -7.87
CA ASP A 102 19.97 15.66 -7.78
C ASP A 102 19.66 16.69 -8.87
N VAL A 103 19.44 16.22 -10.10
CA VAL A 103 19.03 17.08 -11.22
C VAL A 103 17.72 17.79 -10.91
N ILE A 104 16.74 17.06 -10.37
CA ILE A 104 15.47 17.64 -9.90
C ILE A 104 15.72 18.65 -8.78
N GLY A 105 16.58 18.31 -7.80
CA GLY A 105 16.98 19.19 -6.72
C GLY A 105 17.56 20.51 -7.24
N THR A 106 18.50 20.47 -8.18
CA THR A 106 19.07 21.67 -8.81
C THR A 106 18.01 22.51 -9.52
N LEU A 107 17.11 21.89 -10.30
CA LEU A 107 16.03 22.60 -10.98
C LEU A 107 15.07 23.27 -9.98
N VAL A 108 14.68 22.57 -8.92
CA VAL A 108 13.81 23.11 -7.88
C VAL A 108 14.48 24.28 -7.16
N SER A 109 15.76 24.13 -6.80
CA SER A 109 16.53 25.19 -6.13
C SER A 109 16.61 26.46 -6.97
N ALA A 110 16.65 26.34 -8.30
CA ALA A 110 16.72 27.49 -9.19
C ALA A 110 15.36 28.12 -9.49
N LEU A 111 14.27 27.33 -9.53
CA LEU A 111 13.01 27.75 -10.16
C LEU A 111 11.84 27.94 -9.17
N SER A 112 11.90 27.33 -7.98
CA SER A 112 10.76 27.29 -7.05
C SER A 112 10.35 28.64 -6.44
N GLY A 113 11.21 29.65 -6.55
CA GLY A 113 10.92 31.01 -6.10
C GLY A 113 9.94 31.77 -7.01
N GLU A 114 9.82 31.38 -8.28
CA GLU A 114 9.02 32.08 -9.28
C GLU A 114 7.92 31.20 -9.91
N HIS A 115 7.97 29.89 -9.67
CA HIS A 115 7.16 28.91 -10.37
C HIS A 115 6.57 27.86 -9.43
N GLU A 116 5.41 27.34 -9.80
CA GLU A 116 4.84 26.16 -9.16
C GLU A 116 5.44 24.90 -9.78
N ILE A 117 5.97 24.01 -8.95
CA ILE A 117 6.67 22.81 -9.42
C ILE A 117 5.93 21.56 -8.91
N MET A 118 5.67 20.64 -9.84
CA MET A 118 5.20 19.30 -9.54
C MET A 118 6.27 18.28 -9.94
N ILE A 119 6.75 17.54 -8.95
CA ILE A 119 7.72 16.47 -9.11
C ILE A 119 6.97 15.15 -9.21
N PHE A 120 7.25 14.33 -10.20
CA PHE A 120 6.69 12.99 -10.35
C PHE A 120 7.77 11.95 -10.05
N SER A 121 7.75 11.39 -8.84
CA SER A 121 8.67 10.33 -8.41
C SER A 121 8.11 9.53 -7.25
N SER A 122 8.49 8.27 -7.14
CA SER A 122 8.24 7.46 -5.94
C SER A 122 9.41 7.47 -4.95
N ASP A 123 10.49 8.20 -5.25
CA ASP A 123 11.60 8.36 -4.33
C ASP A 123 11.20 9.27 -3.17
N LYS A 124 11.41 8.78 -1.95
CA LYS A 124 11.11 9.52 -0.73
C LYS A 124 12.12 10.64 -0.47
N ASP A 125 13.31 10.55 -1.06
CA ASP A 125 14.38 11.52 -0.85
C ASP A 125 13.98 12.89 -1.43
N LEU A 126 13.23 12.90 -2.53
CA LEU A 126 12.66 14.10 -3.14
C LEU A 126 11.62 14.81 -2.27
N LEU A 127 11.12 14.18 -1.20
CA LEU A 127 10.23 14.85 -0.25
C LEU A 127 10.94 15.98 0.51
N GLN A 128 12.27 15.99 0.54
CA GLN A 128 13.04 17.11 1.10
C GLN A 128 12.88 18.42 0.34
N LEU A 129 12.39 18.37 -0.90
CA LEU A 129 12.17 19.53 -1.76
C LEU A 129 10.77 20.15 -1.60
N VAL A 130 9.86 19.48 -0.87
CA VAL A 130 8.47 19.93 -0.72
C VAL A 130 8.41 21.29 -0.02
N SER A 131 7.68 22.22 -0.60
CA SER A 131 7.51 23.59 -0.12
C SER A 131 6.12 24.12 -0.51
N PRO A 132 5.72 25.35 -0.14
CA PRO A 132 4.45 25.91 -0.60
C PRO A 132 4.27 25.93 -2.13
N SER A 133 5.35 26.08 -2.90
CA SER A 133 5.35 26.09 -4.37
C SER A 133 5.75 24.75 -4.99
N VAL A 134 6.21 23.77 -4.20
CA VAL A 134 6.75 22.49 -4.69
C VAL A 134 6.01 21.30 -4.09
N HIS A 135 5.47 20.45 -4.95
CA HIS A 135 4.75 19.24 -4.54
C HIS A 135 5.35 18.00 -5.20
N VAL A 136 5.29 16.87 -4.50
CA VAL A 136 5.73 15.57 -5.04
C VAL A 136 4.52 14.67 -5.24
N VAL A 137 4.37 14.08 -6.42
CA VAL A 137 3.35 13.08 -6.73
C VAL A 137 4.03 11.73 -6.93
N SER A 138 3.62 10.74 -6.13
CA SER A 138 4.10 9.38 -6.30
C SER A 138 3.61 8.79 -7.61
N VAL A 139 4.52 8.40 -8.49
CA VAL A 139 4.17 7.69 -9.74
C VAL A 139 3.56 6.31 -9.46
N ALA A 140 3.84 5.71 -8.29
CA ALA A 140 3.30 4.43 -7.87
C ALA A 140 1.89 4.52 -7.25
N THR A 141 1.64 5.49 -6.37
CA THR A 141 0.38 5.58 -5.62
C THR A 141 -0.53 6.72 -6.08
N ARG A 142 -0.02 7.63 -6.92
CA ARG A 142 -0.67 8.90 -7.31
C ARG A 142 -1.01 9.82 -6.13
N GLN A 143 -0.48 9.53 -4.94
CA GLN A 143 -0.56 10.42 -3.80
C GLN A 143 0.28 11.66 -4.04
N LYS A 144 -0.35 12.83 -3.88
CA LYS A 144 0.32 14.13 -3.84
C LYS A 144 0.77 14.42 -2.40
N PHE A 145 2.00 14.85 -2.25
CA PHE A 145 2.61 15.28 -0.99
C PHE A 145 2.85 16.79 -1.03
N GLY A 146 2.19 17.50 -0.13
CA GLY A 146 2.59 18.83 0.34
C GLY A 146 3.24 18.74 1.73
N THR A 147 3.57 19.90 2.31
CA THR A 147 4.29 19.98 3.59
C THR A 147 3.57 19.22 4.72
N LEU A 148 2.24 19.35 4.81
CA LEU A 148 1.46 18.68 5.84
C LEU A 148 1.44 17.15 5.67
N ASP A 149 1.39 16.65 4.43
CA ASP A 149 1.42 15.21 4.15
C ASP A 149 2.77 14.60 4.54
N VAL A 150 3.87 15.34 4.35
CA VAL A 150 5.22 14.93 4.78
C VAL A 150 5.27 14.84 6.31
N VAL A 151 4.77 15.86 7.00
CA VAL A 151 4.72 15.88 8.47
C VAL A 151 3.85 14.75 9.02
N GLU A 152 2.68 14.51 8.42
CA GLU A 152 1.79 13.42 8.84
C GLU A 152 2.45 12.05 8.66
N LYS A 153 3.14 11.84 7.53
CA LYS A 153 3.74 10.54 7.19
C LYS A 153 5.03 10.25 7.96
N PHE A 154 5.90 11.24 8.15
CA PHE A 154 7.25 11.05 8.71
C PHE A 154 7.42 11.65 10.11
N GLY A 155 6.51 12.51 10.56
CA GLY A 155 6.62 13.22 11.84
C GLY A 155 7.67 14.34 11.83
N VAL A 156 8.18 14.72 10.66
CA VAL A 156 9.19 15.77 10.47
C VAL A 156 8.82 16.65 9.27
N THR A 157 9.33 17.88 9.25
CA THR A 157 9.15 18.77 8.10
C THR A 157 10.04 18.34 6.93
N PRO A 158 9.74 18.76 5.68
CA PRO A 158 10.54 18.43 4.49
C PRO A 158 12.05 18.66 4.69
N GLU A 159 12.45 19.74 5.32
CA GLU A 159 13.85 20.13 5.51
C GLU A 159 14.64 19.15 6.40
N LEU A 160 13.92 18.35 7.22
CA LEU A 160 14.48 17.36 8.14
C LEU A 160 14.37 15.92 7.60
N ILE A 161 13.88 15.72 6.37
CA ILE A 161 13.84 14.39 5.73
C ILE A 161 15.24 13.77 5.60
N PRO A 162 16.30 14.49 5.18
CA PRO A 162 17.65 13.93 5.14
C PRO A 162 18.12 13.45 6.52
N ASP A 163 17.94 14.27 7.56
CA ASP A 163 18.29 13.94 8.94
C ASP A 163 17.52 12.71 9.46
N PHE A 164 16.24 12.62 9.11
CA PHE A 164 15.39 11.47 9.45
C PHE A 164 15.91 10.19 8.81
N LEU A 165 16.25 10.23 7.52
CA LEU A 165 16.78 9.09 6.78
C LEU A 165 18.18 8.70 7.26
N ALA A 166 19.04 9.68 7.59
CA ALA A 166 20.36 9.42 8.15
C ALA A 166 20.29 8.72 9.52
N LEU A 167 19.33 9.10 10.37
CA LEU A 167 19.11 8.44 11.65
C LEU A 167 18.54 7.02 11.50
N CYS A 168 17.56 6.84 10.60
CA CYS A 168 16.92 5.54 10.38
C CYS A 168 17.78 4.56 9.56
N GLY A 169 18.67 5.10 8.73
CA GLY A 169 19.32 4.40 7.63
C GLY A 169 18.40 4.19 6.43
N ASP A 170 19.00 3.84 5.30
CA ASP A 170 18.30 3.44 4.09
C ASP A 170 18.81 2.11 3.55
N LYS A 171 18.00 1.07 3.72
CA LYS A 171 18.31 -0.26 3.20
C LYS A 171 18.26 -0.34 1.68
N SER A 172 17.51 0.50 0.97
CA SER A 172 17.47 0.45 -0.50
C SER A 172 18.77 0.96 -1.12
N ASP A 173 19.44 1.88 -0.42
CA ASP A 173 20.65 2.58 -0.86
C ASP A 173 21.91 2.13 -0.13
N ASN A 174 21.75 1.17 0.79
CA ASN A 174 22.79 0.69 1.68
C ASN A 174 23.37 1.81 2.58
N ILE A 175 22.57 2.79 2.97
CA ILE A 175 23.00 3.86 3.88
C ILE A 175 22.82 3.37 5.33
N PRO A 176 23.88 3.34 6.14
CA PRO A 176 23.76 2.92 7.53
C PRO A 176 23.00 3.95 8.37
N GLY A 177 22.20 3.47 9.32
CA GLY A 177 21.52 4.31 10.32
C GLY A 177 22.05 4.05 11.73
N LEU A 178 21.46 4.72 12.72
CA LEU A 178 21.74 4.43 14.12
C LEU A 178 20.96 3.18 14.55
N ALA A 179 21.67 2.12 14.96
CA ALA A 179 21.05 0.86 15.37
C ALA A 179 19.99 1.07 16.46
N GLY A 180 18.77 0.58 16.21
CA GLY A 180 17.62 0.71 17.12
C GLY A 180 16.89 2.07 17.06
N CYS A 181 17.40 3.05 16.30
CA CYS A 181 16.71 4.30 16.02
C CYS A 181 15.76 4.13 14.83
N GLY A 182 14.51 3.76 15.10
CA GLY A 182 13.48 3.67 14.07
C GLY A 182 12.76 5.01 13.83
N ALA A 183 11.88 5.04 12.83
CA ALA A 183 11.11 6.23 12.42
C ALA A 183 10.52 7.05 13.58
N LYS A 184 9.86 6.39 14.55
CA LYS A 184 9.26 7.09 15.70
C LYS A 184 10.29 7.79 16.59
N THR A 185 11.45 7.15 16.80
CA THR A 185 12.52 7.71 17.63
C THR A 185 13.21 8.86 16.91
N ALA A 186 13.54 8.67 15.62
CA ALA A 186 14.13 9.71 14.79
C ALA A 186 13.24 10.96 14.73
N ALA A 187 11.95 10.79 14.40
CA ALA A 187 11.00 11.90 14.36
C ALA A 187 10.88 12.63 15.70
N ALA A 188 10.79 11.89 16.82
CA ALA A 188 10.72 12.49 18.15
C ALA A 188 11.98 13.30 18.50
N TRP A 189 13.16 12.85 18.10
CA TRP A 189 14.40 13.59 18.34
C TRP A 189 14.48 14.83 17.47
N LEU A 190 14.18 14.72 16.18
CA LEU A 190 14.24 15.84 15.24
C LEU A 190 13.21 16.92 15.60
N ALA A 191 11.99 16.52 15.99
CA ALA A 191 10.97 17.46 16.45
C ALA A 191 11.38 18.20 17.74
N LYS A 192 12.14 17.55 18.63
CA LYS A 192 12.52 18.12 19.93
C LYS A 192 13.83 18.91 19.89
N HIS A 193 14.82 18.44 19.14
CA HIS A 193 16.18 18.93 19.17
C HIS A 193 16.60 19.60 17.86
N GLY A 194 15.83 19.45 16.78
CA GLY A 194 16.18 19.96 15.46
C GLY A 194 17.15 19.03 14.73
N PRO A 195 18.03 19.56 13.86
CA PRO A 195 18.81 18.76 12.91
C PRO A 195 19.81 17.82 13.58
N LEU A 196 20.19 16.77 12.86
CA LEU A 196 21.12 15.73 13.29
C LEU A 196 22.47 16.32 13.72
N GLU A 197 22.97 17.33 13.01
CA GLU A 197 24.21 18.02 13.38
C GLU A 197 24.17 18.54 14.81
N TYR A 198 23.04 19.14 15.24
CA TYR A 198 22.88 19.60 16.61
C TYR A 198 22.75 18.42 17.58
N ILE A 199 21.96 17.39 17.25
CA ILE A 199 21.80 16.17 18.06
C ILE A 199 23.17 15.55 18.39
N LEU A 200 24.09 15.52 17.42
CA LEU A 200 25.45 15.00 17.62
C LEU A 200 26.29 15.81 18.62
N THR A 201 25.95 17.08 18.88
CA THR A 201 26.62 17.93 19.88
C THR A 201 26.07 17.76 21.31
N ILE A 202 24.88 17.16 21.46
CA ILE A 202 24.20 17.01 22.75
C ILE A 202 23.83 15.55 23.09
N PRO A 203 24.70 14.56 22.87
CA PRO A 203 24.36 13.15 23.04
C PRO A 203 23.83 12.86 24.45
N ASP A 204 24.35 13.52 25.50
CA ASP A 204 23.94 13.29 26.89
C ASP A 204 22.51 13.76 27.22
N GLN A 205 21.91 14.60 26.36
CA GLN A 205 20.53 15.07 26.51
C GLN A 205 19.52 14.17 25.77
N ILE A 206 20.00 13.21 24.96
CA ILE A 206 19.15 12.32 24.18
C ILE A 206 18.57 11.21 25.07
N SER A 207 17.31 10.89 24.80
CA SER A 207 16.55 9.83 25.48
C SER A 207 15.94 8.87 24.44
N PRO A 208 15.91 7.55 24.69
CA PRO A 208 16.43 6.85 25.88
C PRO A 208 17.97 6.88 26.03
N GLU A 209 18.46 6.78 27.27
CA GLU A 209 19.89 6.83 27.63
C GLU A 209 20.76 5.81 26.86
N ARG A 210 20.19 4.66 26.49
CA ARG A 210 20.90 3.63 25.70
C ARG A 210 21.45 4.12 24.36
N PHE A 211 20.95 5.25 23.83
CA PHE A 211 21.41 5.82 22.56
C PHE A 211 22.54 6.84 22.70
N ARG A 212 22.87 7.29 23.92
CA ARG A 212 23.88 8.33 24.13
C ARG A 212 25.27 7.90 23.66
N GLN A 213 25.71 6.72 24.09
CA GLN A 213 27.01 6.16 23.68
C GLN A 213 27.02 5.78 22.19
N PRO A 214 26.01 5.06 21.65
CA PRO A 214 25.92 4.82 20.20
C PRO A 214 25.97 6.08 19.32
N LEU A 215 25.36 7.19 19.74
CA LEU A 215 25.45 8.46 19.01
C LEU A 215 26.88 9.00 18.96
N LYS A 216 27.62 8.93 20.08
CA LYS A 216 29.03 9.32 20.15
C LYS A 216 29.88 8.43 19.24
N ASP A 217 29.70 7.12 19.34
CA ASP A 217 30.49 6.13 18.60
C ASP A 217 30.23 6.17 17.09
N ASN A 218 29.02 6.54 16.66
CA ASN A 218 28.61 6.56 15.26
C ASN A 218 28.53 7.97 14.67
N ALA A 219 29.03 9.02 15.35
CA ALA A 219 28.87 10.40 14.91
C ALA A 219 29.39 10.64 13.47
N ALA A 220 30.57 10.13 13.14
CA ALA A 220 31.14 10.24 11.79
C ALA A 220 30.34 9.47 10.74
N THR A 221 29.81 8.29 11.09
CA THR A 221 28.95 7.48 10.21
C THR A 221 27.63 8.19 9.94
N LEU A 222 27.01 8.78 10.97
CA LEU A 222 25.77 9.53 10.86
C LEU A 222 25.96 10.82 10.06
N ALA A 223 27.06 11.55 10.26
CA ALA A 223 27.41 12.72 9.45
C ALA A 223 27.58 12.34 7.97
N LYS A 224 28.25 11.22 7.68
CA LYS A 224 28.37 10.69 6.31
C LYS A 224 27.01 10.30 5.73
N SER A 225 26.16 9.65 6.53
CA SER A 225 24.82 9.24 6.11
C SER A 225 23.95 10.45 5.78
N LEU A 226 24.08 11.54 6.57
CA LEU A 226 23.43 12.82 6.29
C LEU A 226 23.88 13.38 4.93
N THR A 227 25.18 13.35 4.63
CA THR A 227 25.68 13.77 3.30
C THR A 227 25.09 12.93 2.18
N LEU A 228 24.95 11.61 2.36
CA LEU A 228 24.40 10.71 1.33
C LEU A 228 22.91 10.94 1.07
N THR A 229 22.13 11.23 2.12
CA THR A 229 20.67 11.45 2.04
C THR A 229 20.28 12.85 1.59
N ARG A 230 21.21 13.81 1.61
CA ARG A 230 20.97 15.18 1.15
C ARG A 230 21.18 15.24 -0.37
N LEU A 231 20.26 15.87 -1.08
CA LEU A 231 20.39 16.05 -2.53
C LEU A 231 21.52 17.03 -2.85
N MET A 232 22.27 16.73 -3.90
CA MET A 232 23.26 17.63 -4.46
C MET A 232 22.52 18.61 -5.39
N LEU A 233 22.59 19.91 -5.05
CA LEU A 233 21.86 20.96 -5.77
C LEU A 233 22.74 21.68 -6.80
N ASP A 234 23.92 21.14 -7.10
CA ASP A 234 24.97 21.73 -7.94
C ASP A 234 25.22 20.96 -9.25
N ALA A 235 24.22 20.21 -9.75
CA ALA A 235 24.32 19.57 -11.05
C ALA A 235 24.62 20.62 -12.16
N PRO A 236 25.61 20.41 -13.05
CA PRO A 236 26.00 21.37 -14.09
C PRO A 236 24.99 21.37 -15.25
N ILE A 237 23.78 21.85 -14.97
CA ILE A 237 22.67 22.01 -15.90
C ILE A 237 22.30 23.49 -16.03
N LYS A 238 21.46 23.82 -17.01
CA LYS A 238 20.94 25.18 -17.23
C LYS A 238 19.43 25.20 -17.00
N PRO A 239 18.96 25.57 -15.80
CA PRO A 239 17.54 25.54 -15.46
C PRO A 239 16.65 26.38 -16.38
N GLU A 240 17.18 27.44 -16.97
CA GLU A 240 16.45 28.31 -17.90
C GLU A 240 16.05 27.61 -19.21
N GLU A 241 16.78 26.56 -19.64
CA GLU A 241 16.48 25.87 -20.90
C GLU A 241 15.12 25.17 -20.85
N ILE A 242 14.70 24.66 -19.68
CA ILE A 242 13.43 23.94 -19.54
C ILE A 242 12.20 24.86 -19.63
N LEU A 243 12.39 26.17 -19.48
CA LEU A 243 11.31 27.17 -19.56
C LEU A 243 10.94 27.52 -21.01
N THR A 244 11.73 27.04 -21.98
CA THR A 244 11.50 27.26 -23.40
C THR A 244 10.69 26.11 -24.01
N THR A 245 9.92 26.36 -25.07
CA THR A 245 9.26 25.29 -25.82
C THR A 245 10.26 24.65 -26.77
N LYS A 246 10.34 23.32 -26.76
CA LYS A 246 11.15 22.55 -27.69
C LYS A 246 10.26 22.01 -28.81
N GLU A 247 10.70 22.16 -30.06
CA GLU A 247 9.97 21.65 -31.21
C GLU A 247 10.04 20.11 -31.26
N LYS A 248 8.93 19.49 -31.66
CA LYS A 248 8.89 18.04 -31.93
C LYS A 248 9.79 17.71 -33.10
N LYS A 249 10.63 16.69 -32.97
CA LYS A 249 11.43 16.18 -34.08
C LYS A 249 10.55 15.23 -34.90
N GLU A 250 10.42 15.46 -36.20
CA GLU A 250 9.75 14.50 -37.08
C GLU A 250 10.52 13.17 -37.06
N ALA A 251 9.88 12.09 -36.63
CA ALA A 251 10.45 10.76 -36.68
C ALA A 251 10.53 10.29 -38.15
N PRO A 252 11.65 9.69 -38.61
CA PRO A 252 11.70 9.08 -39.93
C PRO A 252 10.65 7.96 -40.02
N GLY A 253 9.80 8.05 -41.03
CA GLY A 253 8.53 7.34 -41.15
C GLY A 253 8.56 5.85 -40.84
N ARG A 254 7.64 5.43 -39.98
CA ARG A 254 7.13 4.06 -39.91
C ARG A 254 5.63 4.12 -40.18
N GLU A 255 5.21 3.42 -41.23
CA GLU A 255 3.83 3.33 -41.70
C GLU A 255 2.91 2.86 -40.57
N ALA A 256 1.98 3.74 -40.17
CA ALA A 256 0.87 3.36 -39.33
C ALA A 256 -0.06 2.44 -40.12
N THR A 257 -0.17 1.18 -39.70
CA THR A 257 -1.21 0.29 -40.20
C THR A 257 -2.54 0.76 -39.63
N VAL A 258 -3.30 1.48 -40.45
CA VAL A 258 -4.68 1.88 -40.16
C VAL A 258 -5.53 0.62 -40.16
N ILE A 259 -6.09 0.26 -39.01
CA ILE A 259 -7.24 -0.63 -38.92
C ILE A 259 -8.44 0.29 -38.66
N ASP A 260 -9.19 0.53 -39.74
CA ASP A 260 -10.44 1.26 -39.74
C ASP A 260 -11.54 0.36 -39.15
N GLY A 261 -12.41 0.92 -38.31
CA GLY A 261 -13.35 0.15 -37.49
C GLY A 261 -14.25 1.05 -36.65
N ASP A 262 -15.18 1.68 -37.35
CA ASP A 262 -16.13 2.73 -36.99
C ASP A 262 -17.08 2.47 -35.78
N GLN A 263 -17.38 3.58 -35.08
CA GLN A 263 -18.63 4.01 -34.42
C GLN A 263 -19.45 3.06 -33.52
N ASP A 264 -19.62 3.41 -32.23
CA ASP A 264 -20.78 4.20 -31.77
C ASP A 264 -20.66 4.58 -30.27
N ALA A 265 -20.86 5.87 -29.95
CA ALA A 265 -20.85 6.39 -28.59
C ALA A 265 -22.29 6.74 -28.15
N PRO A 266 -22.76 6.38 -26.94
CA PRO A 266 -24.10 6.73 -26.49
C PRO A 266 -24.17 8.18 -25.95
N PRO A 267 -25.33 8.86 -26.06
CA PRO A 267 -25.49 10.29 -25.76
C PRO A 267 -25.68 10.58 -24.25
N PRO A 268 -25.57 11.84 -23.80
CA PRO A 268 -25.59 12.21 -22.39
C PRO A 268 -27.00 12.11 -21.78
N ALA A 269 -27.07 11.61 -20.54
CA ALA A 269 -28.32 11.47 -19.79
C ALA A 269 -28.85 12.81 -19.28
N THR A 270 -30.12 13.09 -19.60
CA THR A 270 -30.91 14.21 -19.09
C THR A 270 -31.38 14.00 -17.65
N ALA A 271 -31.26 15.06 -16.85
CA ALA A 271 -31.77 15.15 -15.49
C ALA A 271 -33.29 14.94 -15.42
N THR A 272 -33.75 14.11 -14.48
CA THR A 272 -35.17 13.99 -14.13
C THR A 272 -35.38 14.30 -12.65
N THR A 273 -36.42 15.08 -12.40
CA THR A 273 -36.84 15.65 -11.13
C THR A 273 -37.44 14.61 -10.18
N ARG A 274 -37.16 14.79 -8.89
CA ARG A 274 -37.72 14.04 -7.76
C ARG A 274 -39.14 14.53 -7.45
N PRO A 275 -40.16 13.66 -7.25
CA PRO A 275 -41.36 14.04 -6.52
C PRO A 275 -41.19 13.82 -5.01
N ALA A 276 -41.88 14.67 -4.25
CA ALA A 276 -41.84 14.75 -2.81
C ALA A 276 -42.51 13.56 -2.09
N THR A 277 -41.98 13.29 -0.90
CA THR A 277 -42.45 12.33 0.10
C THR A 277 -43.76 12.76 0.77
N THR A 278 -44.61 11.79 1.10
CA THR A 278 -45.64 11.92 2.15
C THR A 278 -45.54 10.67 3.07
N PRO A 279 -45.61 10.82 4.40
CA PRO A 279 -45.29 9.73 5.31
C PRO A 279 -46.48 8.79 5.47
N SER A 280 -46.27 7.48 5.27
CA SER A 280 -47.25 6.45 5.62
C SER A 280 -46.77 5.62 6.80
N ALA A 281 -47.74 5.32 7.66
CA ALA A 281 -47.59 4.83 9.03
C ALA A 281 -46.78 3.54 9.17
N VAL A 282 -46.05 3.46 10.29
CA VAL A 282 -45.32 2.27 10.73
C VAL A 282 -46.33 1.20 11.14
N VAL A 283 -46.48 0.19 10.30
CA VAL A 283 -47.08 -1.09 10.68
C VAL A 283 -45.95 -2.01 11.12
N VAL A 284 -45.88 -2.30 12.42
CA VAL A 284 -44.98 -3.32 12.96
C VAL A 284 -45.52 -4.69 12.54
N ARG A 285 -44.90 -5.29 11.52
CA ARG A 285 -45.14 -6.67 11.12
C ARG A 285 -44.20 -7.58 11.95
N PRO A 286 -44.67 -8.69 12.53
CA PRO A 286 -43.78 -9.67 13.17
C PRO A 286 -42.73 -10.15 12.16
N PRO A 287 -41.51 -10.51 12.58
CA PRO A 287 -40.44 -10.90 11.68
C PRO A 287 -40.84 -12.18 10.97
N ASP A 288 -41.34 -12.03 9.75
CA ASP A 288 -41.44 -13.12 8.81
C ASP A 288 -40.01 -13.67 8.69
N ARG A 289 -39.83 -14.98 8.87
CA ARG A 289 -38.56 -15.65 8.61
C ARG A 289 -38.36 -15.68 7.10
N THR A 290 -38.18 -14.52 6.50
CA THR A 290 -37.61 -14.40 5.16
C THR A 290 -36.22 -15.00 5.25
N GLU A 291 -35.98 -16.02 4.43
CA GLU A 291 -34.64 -16.49 4.11
C GLU A 291 -33.71 -15.27 3.98
N PRO A 292 -32.51 -15.28 4.58
CA PRO A 292 -31.57 -14.19 4.38
C PRO A 292 -31.44 -14.02 2.87
N ALA A 293 -31.74 -12.80 2.40
CA ALA A 293 -31.79 -12.50 0.98
C ALA A 293 -30.57 -13.11 0.31
N ALA A 294 -30.80 -14.09 -0.57
CA ALA A 294 -29.77 -14.55 -1.48
C ALA A 294 -29.19 -13.30 -2.15
N ALA A 295 -27.87 -13.23 -2.28
CA ALA A 295 -27.21 -12.15 -2.99
C ALA A 295 -27.97 -11.92 -4.32
N PRO A 296 -28.35 -10.67 -4.64
CA PRO A 296 -29.17 -10.39 -5.81
C PRO A 296 -28.54 -11.02 -7.05
N ALA A 297 -29.35 -11.73 -7.84
CA ALA A 297 -28.91 -12.42 -9.06
C ALA A 297 -28.36 -11.44 -10.11
N ASP A 298 -28.69 -10.15 -9.99
CA ASP A 298 -28.21 -9.10 -10.88
C ASP A 298 -26.79 -8.65 -10.51
N TRP A 299 -25.92 -8.94 -11.45
CA TRP A 299 -24.49 -9.11 -11.29
C TRP A 299 -23.69 -7.82 -11.46
N GLU A 300 -24.33 -6.72 -11.86
CA GLU A 300 -23.68 -5.43 -12.18
C GLU A 300 -23.39 -4.56 -10.96
N LYS A 301 -23.74 -5.02 -9.74
CA LYS A 301 -23.63 -4.20 -8.51
C LYS A 301 -22.82 -4.82 -7.37
N SER A 302 -22.18 -5.96 -7.58
CA SER A 302 -21.31 -6.58 -6.57
C SER A 302 -19.86 -6.50 -7.00
N LEU A 303 -18.95 -6.14 -6.08
CA LEU A 303 -17.48 -6.20 -6.25
C LEU A 303 -16.97 -7.66 -6.34
N GLU A 304 -17.79 -8.57 -6.85
CA GLU A 304 -17.56 -10.00 -6.83
C GLU A 304 -16.78 -10.40 -8.08
N PRO A 305 -15.52 -10.84 -7.93
CA PRO A 305 -14.73 -11.24 -9.08
C PRO A 305 -15.31 -12.51 -9.72
N ARG A 306 -15.43 -12.52 -11.04
CA ARG A 306 -15.93 -13.69 -11.80
C ARG A 306 -14.84 -14.56 -12.38
N THR A 307 -13.66 -14.01 -12.54
CA THR A 307 -12.49 -14.72 -13.07
C THR A 307 -11.35 -14.66 -12.07
N PRO A 308 -10.40 -15.61 -12.09
CA PRO A 308 -9.18 -15.54 -11.29
C PRO A 308 -8.44 -14.21 -11.49
N THR A 309 -8.41 -13.70 -12.71
CA THR A 309 -7.82 -12.40 -13.05
C THR A 309 -8.53 -11.24 -12.37
N GLN A 310 -9.86 -11.22 -12.38
CA GLN A 310 -10.63 -10.19 -11.66
C GLN A 310 -10.43 -10.31 -10.15
N ALA A 311 -10.34 -11.53 -9.61
CA ALA A 311 -10.09 -11.74 -8.18
C ALA A 311 -8.72 -11.18 -7.77
N TRP A 312 -7.72 -11.38 -8.61
CA TRP A 312 -6.40 -10.79 -8.44
C TRP A 312 -6.42 -9.26 -8.51
N GLN A 313 -7.12 -8.68 -9.50
CA GLN A 313 -7.27 -7.23 -9.62
C GLN A 313 -7.98 -6.62 -8.40
N VAL A 314 -9.07 -7.24 -7.93
CA VAL A 314 -9.77 -6.83 -6.71
C VAL A 314 -8.83 -6.92 -5.50
N ALA A 315 -8.07 -8.01 -5.37
CA ALA A 315 -7.12 -8.17 -4.27
C ALA A 315 -6.03 -7.08 -4.27
N GLN A 316 -5.46 -6.78 -5.44
CA GLN A 316 -4.49 -5.70 -5.61
C GLN A 316 -5.10 -4.33 -5.30
N ALA A 317 -6.30 -4.04 -5.81
CA ALA A 317 -6.99 -2.78 -5.58
C ALA A 317 -7.30 -2.57 -4.09
N LEU A 318 -7.82 -3.61 -3.42
CA LEU A 318 -8.14 -3.57 -2.00
C LEU A 318 -6.89 -3.41 -1.14
N TYR A 319 -5.80 -4.11 -1.45
CA TYR A 319 -4.52 -3.93 -0.76
C TYR A 319 -4.00 -2.50 -0.90
N LYS A 320 -3.97 -1.96 -2.14
CA LYS A 320 -3.51 -0.60 -2.43
C LYS A 320 -4.37 0.47 -1.74
N SER A 321 -5.68 0.25 -1.63
CA SER A 321 -6.62 1.18 -0.99
C SER A 321 -6.46 1.29 0.53
N ARG A 322 -5.77 0.33 1.16
CA ARG A 322 -5.64 0.18 2.62
C ARG A 322 -6.97 -0.05 3.38
N LEU A 323 -8.10 -0.27 2.69
CA LEU A 323 -9.39 -0.59 3.35
C LEU A 323 -9.35 -1.87 4.19
N PHE A 324 -8.43 -2.79 3.90
CA PHE A 324 -8.18 -4.02 4.66
C PHE A 324 -6.69 -4.15 5.04
N GLY A 325 -6.15 -3.10 5.66
CA GLY A 325 -4.72 -2.96 5.97
C GLY A 325 -4.16 -3.96 6.99
N GLU A 326 -4.97 -4.87 7.53
CA GLU A 326 -4.50 -5.99 8.36
C GLU A 326 -3.81 -7.09 7.54
N TYR A 327 -4.07 -7.16 6.24
CA TYR A 327 -3.47 -8.16 5.36
C TYR A 327 -2.14 -7.67 4.78
N PRO A 328 -1.09 -8.50 4.82
CA PRO A 328 0.27 -8.08 4.52
C PRO A 328 0.56 -7.87 3.03
N ASN A 329 -0.25 -8.47 2.13
CA ASN A 329 -0.04 -8.44 0.69
C ASN A 329 -1.32 -8.80 -0.10
N PRO A 330 -1.38 -8.55 -1.42
CA PRO A 330 -2.51 -8.93 -2.27
C PRO A 330 -2.79 -10.44 -2.29
N GLU A 331 -1.78 -11.28 -2.14
CA GLU A 331 -1.92 -12.74 -2.12
C GLU A 331 -2.74 -13.21 -0.91
N ALA A 332 -2.56 -12.58 0.25
CA ALA A 332 -3.36 -12.84 1.44
C ALA A 332 -4.84 -12.48 1.21
N ILE A 333 -5.10 -11.32 0.59
CA ILE A 333 -6.45 -10.87 0.25
C ILE A 333 -7.09 -11.83 -0.76
N LEU A 334 -6.34 -12.23 -1.79
CA LEU A 334 -6.80 -13.20 -2.78
C LEU A 334 -7.15 -14.54 -2.11
N ALA A 335 -6.28 -15.06 -1.24
CA ALA A 335 -6.51 -16.31 -0.54
C ALA A 335 -7.79 -16.27 0.31
N ILE A 336 -8.05 -15.16 1.00
CA ILE A 336 -9.26 -14.96 1.79
C ILE A 336 -10.50 -14.90 0.91
N VAL A 337 -10.48 -14.11 -0.16
CA VAL A 337 -11.61 -13.98 -1.08
C VAL A 337 -11.93 -15.32 -1.74
N MET A 338 -10.91 -16.06 -2.20
CA MET A 338 -11.09 -17.38 -2.83
C MET A 338 -11.62 -18.42 -1.83
N THR A 339 -11.11 -18.41 -0.59
CA THR A 339 -11.59 -19.31 0.46
C THR A 339 -13.04 -19.01 0.82
N GLY A 340 -13.37 -17.73 1.05
CA GLY A 340 -14.74 -17.35 1.37
C GLY A 340 -15.73 -17.63 0.24
N ARG A 341 -15.30 -17.44 -1.01
CA ARG A 341 -16.09 -17.83 -2.19
C ARG A 341 -16.39 -19.34 -2.23
N ALA A 342 -15.42 -20.18 -1.89
CA ALA A 342 -15.64 -21.64 -1.77
C ALA A 342 -16.71 -21.98 -0.71
N HIS A 343 -16.94 -21.08 0.23
CA HIS A 343 -17.96 -21.16 1.28
C HIS A 343 -19.23 -20.33 1.01
N GLY A 344 -19.40 -19.84 -0.23
CA GLY A 344 -20.58 -19.06 -0.62
C GLY A 344 -20.64 -17.66 0.01
N LEU A 345 -19.50 -17.11 0.42
CA LEU A 345 -19.37 -15.73 0.87
C LEU A 345 -18.95 -14.82 -0.28
N ASP A 346 -19.50 -13.61 -0.29
CA ASP A 346 -18.99 -12.55 -1.17
C ASP A 346 -17.61 -12.06 -0.69
N ALA A 347 -16.90 -11.34 -1.57
CA ALA A 347 -15.54 -10.87 -1.30
C ALA A 347 -15.44 -10.00 -0.03
N VAL A 348 -16.43 -9.14 0.24
CA VAL A 348 -16.41 -8.22 1.39
C VAL A 348 -16.72 -8.96 2.69
N ALA A 349 -17.69 -9.88 2.67
CA ALA A 349 -18.02 -10.75 3.79
C ALA A 349 -16.83 -11.64 4.17
N SER A 350 -16.11 -12.15 3.16
CA SER A 350 -14.89 -12.93 3.34
C SER A 350 -13.82 -12.11 4.06
N LEU A 351 -13.54 -10.90 3.57
CA LEU A 351 -12.49 -10.03 4.12
C LEU A 351 -12.80 -9.46 5.50
N ARG A 352 -14.08 -9.38 5.89
CA ARG A 352 -14.49 -8.95 7.23
C ARG A 352 -14.50 -10.07 8.26
N GLY A 353 -14.68 -11.31 7.80
CA GLY A 353 -14.99 -12.43 8.68
C GLY A 353 -13.93 -13.53 8.71
N MET A 354 -12.94 -13.50 7.81
CA MET A 354 -11.83 -14.45 7.76
C MET A 354 -10.49 -13.74 7.97
N HIS A 355 -9.53 -14.43 8.57
CA HIS A 355 -8.23 -13.90 8.94
C HIS A 355 -7.11 -14.83 8.46
N LEU A 356 -5.93 -14.28 8.16
CA LEU A 356 -4.74 -15.05 7.83
C LEU A 356 -3.84 -15.20 9.06
N ILE A 357 -3.82 -16.38 9.69
CA ILE A 357 -3.07 -16.64 10.92
C ILE A 357 -2.05 -17.74 10.65
N LYS A 358 -0.76 -17.45 10.86
CA LYS A 358 0.36 -18.38 10.62
C LYS A 358 0.28 -19.09 9.24
N GLY A 359 -0.12 -18.34 8.21
CA GLY A 359 -0.25 -18.84 6.83
C GLY A 359 -1.52 -19.65 6.54
N ARG A 360 -2.49 -19.71 7.47
CA ARG A 360 -3.78 -20.41 7.28
C ARG A 360 -4.92 -19.40 7.29
N VAL A 361 -5.84 -19.54 6.33
CA VAL A 361 -7.09 -18.76 6.31
C VAL A 361 -8.06 -19.38 7.31
N ALA A 362 -8.58 -18.57 8.22
CA ALA A 362 -9.46 -19.02 9.29
C ALA A 362 -10.62 -18.03 9.48
N PRO A 363 -11.89 -18.49 9.47
CA PRO A 363 -13.03 -17.65 9.81
C PRO A 363 -12.99 -17.28 11.30
N SER A 364 -13.50 -16.12 11.66
CA SER A 364 -13.89 -15.86 13.05
C SER A 364 -14.94 -16.88 13.51
N ALA A 365 -14.97 -17.18 14.81
CA ALA A 365 -15.99 -18.05 15.38
C ALA A 365 -17.42 -17.57 15.05
N GLN A 366 -17.62 -16.24 15.00
CA GLN A 366 -18.90 -15.65 14.62
C GLN A 366 -19.28 -15.97 13.17
N LEU A 367 -18.35 -15.81 12.22
CA LEU A 367 -18.61 -16.15 10.83
C LEU A 367 -18.91 -17.64 10.68
N MET A 368 -18.14 -18.50 11.36
CA MET A 368 -18.36 -19.95 11.34
C MET A 368 -19.77 -20.33 11.83
N ILE A 369 -20.20 -19.77 12.96
CA ILE A 369 -21.56 -19.97 13.49
C ILE A 369 -22.60 -19.42 12.51
N GLY A 370 -22.33 -18.27 11.87
CA GLY A 370 -23.18 -17.69 10.84
C GLY A 370 -23.34 -18.59 9.62
N MET A 371 -22.25 -19.21 9.14
CA MET A 371 -22.27 -20.18 8.06
C MET A 371 -23.15 -21.39 8.42
N VAL A 372 -23.00 -21.94 9.62
CA VAL A 372 -23.85 -23.03 10.12
C VAL A 372 -25.31 -22.61 10.18
N LYS A 373 -25.63 -21.46 10.76
CA LYS A 373 -27.02 -20.98 10.88
C LYS A 373 -27.71 -20.74 9.54
N ARG A 374 -26.95 -20.41 8.49
CA ARG A 374 -27.49 -20.23 7.12
C ARG A 374 -27.61 -21.55 6.36
N SER A 375 -26.92 -22.61 6.82
CA SER A 375 -26.97 -23.90 6.14
C SER A 375 -28.37 -24.52 6.25
N ALA A 376 -28.82 -25.16 5.18
CA ALA A 376 -30.13 -25.83 5.15
C ALA A 376 -30.21 -26.98 6.17
N VAL A 377 -29.07 -27.58 6.52
CA VAL A 377 -28.97 -28.70 7.47
C VAL A 377 -29.09 -28.28 8.94
N CYS A 378 -28.94 -26.99 9.25
CA CYS A 378 -29.12 -26.46 10.61
C CYS A 378 -30.60 -26.14 10.85
N GLU A 379 -31.19 -26.72 11.89
CA GLU A 379 -32.53 -26.34 12.35
C GLU A 379 -32.45 -25.14 13.29
N TRP A 380 -31.52 -25.19 14.25
CA TRP A 380 -31.19 -24.09 15.14
C TRP A 380 -29.81 -24.25 15.78
N PHE A 381 -29.18 -23.13 16.14
CA PHE A 381 -27.87 -23.07 16.81
C PHE A 381 -27.89 -21.91 17.82
N ARG A 382 -27.75 -22.19 19.11
CA ARG A 382 -27.96 -21.18 20.17
C ARG A 382 -26.97 -21.28 21.32
N LEU A 383 -26.70 -20.13 21.90
CA LEU A 383 -26.02 -20.03 23.18
C LEU A 383 -27.03 -20.32 24.30
N VAL A 384 -26.69 -21.22 25.22
CA VAL A 384 -27.52 -21.57 26.38
C VAL A 384 -27.12 -20.73 27.58
N SER A 385 -25.83 -20.71 27.90
CA SER A 385 -25.25 -19.92 28.99
C SER A 385 -23.78 -19.60 28.69
N SER A 386 -23.28 -18.50 29.25
CA SER A 386 -21.87 -18.12 29.13
C SER A 386 -21.48 -17.27 30.32
N ASP A 387 -20.32 -17.57 30.89
CA ASP A 387 -19.60 -16.74 31.84
C ASP A 387 -18.09 -16.90 31.62
N ALA A 388 -17.27 -16.34 32.52
CA ALA A 388 -15.82 -16.42 32.42
C ALA A 388 -15.23 -17.82 32.72
N ALA A 389 -16.00 -18.70 33.38
CA ALA A 389 -15.57 -20.04 33.76
C ALA A 389 -16.02 -21.10 32.74
N GLN A 390 -17.18 -20.94 32.11
CA GLN A 390 -17.70 -21.88 31.13
C GLN A 390 -18.67 -21.25 30.13
N SER A 391 -18.81 -21.88 28.97
CA SER A 391 -19.85 -21.55 27.99
C SER A 391 -20.51 -22.83 27.50
N THR A 392 -21.84 -22.80 27.35
CA THR A 392 -22.63 -23.91 26.83
C THR A 392 -23.39 -23.48 25.59
N TRP A 393 -23.16 -24.19 24.49
CA TRP A 393 -23.90 -24.05 23.25
C TRP A 393 -24.67 -25.33 22.94
N GLU A 394 -25.74 -25.16 22.17
CA GLU A 394 -26.60 -26.26 21.75
C GLU A 394 -27.07 -26.04 20.31
N THR A 395 -27.19 -27.12 19.56
CA THR A 395 -27.65 -27.07 18.18
C THR A 395 -28.43 -28.32 17.80
N LYS A 396 -29.33 -28.17 16.83
CA LYS A 396 -30.04 -29.26 16.19
C LYS A 396 -29.74 -29.26 14.71
N ARG A 397 -29.08 -30.33 14.26
CA ARG A 397 -28.95 -30.68 12.85
C ARG A 397 -30.20 -31.46 12.42
N ARG A 398 -30.72 -31.19 11.22
CA ARG A 398 -32.01 -31.74 10.75
C ARG A 398 -32.01 -33.24 10.48
N ASP A 399 -30.86 -33.79 10.10
CA ASP A 399 -30.62 -35.20 9.77
C ASP A 399 -30.21 -36.04 10.99
N GLU A 400 -29.93 -35.41 12.13
CA GLU A 400 -29.68 -36.11 13.39
C GLU A 400 -30.99 -36.25 14.21
N PRO A 401 -31.15 -37.32 15.01
CA PRO A 401 -32.37 -37.55 15.80
C PRO A 401 -32.47 -36.66 17.04
N GLU A 402 -31.36 -36.37 17.70
CA GLU A 402 -31.30 -35.57 18.94
C GLU A 402 -30.49 -34.28 18.74
N PRO A 403 -30.73 -33.22 19.53
CA PRO A 403 -29.85 -32.06 19.55
C PRO A 403 -28.52 -32.37 20.25
N THR A 404 -27.46 -31.71 19.81
CA THR A 404 -26.12 -31.83 20.42
C THR A 404 -25.83 -30.60 21.27
N ARG A 405 -25.34 -30.83 22.48
CA ARG A 405 -24.92 -29.81 23.44
C ARG A 405 -23.44 -29.96 23.76
N LEU A 406 -22.72 -28.84 23.80
CA LEU A 406 -21.33 -28.78 24.23
C LEU A 406 -21.17 -27.73 25.32
N THR A 407 -20.46 -28.08 26.39
CA THR A 407 -19.99 -27.16 27.41
C THR A 407 -18.47 -27.12 27.38
N TYR A 408 -17.91 -25.94 27.21
CA TYR A 408 -16.47 -25.70 27.26
C TYR A 408 -16.11 -24.96 28.54
N THR A 409 -15.09 -25.41 29.27
CA THR A 409 -14.71 -24.86 30.56
C THR A 409 -13.32 -24.23 30.55
N ILE A 410 -13.04 -23.40 31.56
CA ILE A 410 -11.72 -22.78 31.74
C ILE A 410 -10.62 -23.81 32.00
N GLU A 411 -10.91 -24.97 32.59
CA GLU A 411 -9.93 -26.06 32.71
C GLU A 411 -9.58 -26.67 31.35
N MET A 412 -10.54 -26.76 30.42
CA MET A 412 -10.28 -27.17 29.04
C MET A 412 -9.40 -26.12 28.33
N ALA A 413 -9.73 -24.84 28.47
CA ALA A 413 -8.93 -23.75 27.90
C ALA A 413 -7.50 -23.72 28.46
N THR A 414 -7.34 -23.98 29.76
CA THR A 414 -6.03 -24.01 30.43
C THR A 414 -5.20 -25.19 29.94
N ARG A 415 -5.79 -26.38 29.81
CA ARG A 415 -5.11 -27.56 29.24
C ARG A 415 -4.71 -27.36 27.78
N ALA A 416 -5.51 -26.61 27.02
CA ALA A 416 -5.21 -26.25 25.65
C ALA A 416 -4.16 -25.13 25.51
N GLY A 417 -3.69 -24.55 26.62
CA GLY A 417 -2.76 -23.43 26.59
C GLY A 417 -3.39 -22.15 26.01
N LEU A 418 -4.69 -21.93 26.21
CA LEU A 418 -5.37 -20.71 25.73
C LEU A 418 -5.53 -19.68 26.84
N ALA A 419 -5.77 -20.13 28.07
CA ALA A 419 -6.10 -19.26 29.20
C ALA A 419 -5.00 -18.23 29.56
N GLN A 420 -3.75 -18.49 29.19
CA GLN A 420 -2.62 -17.59 29.46
C GLN A 420 -2.46 -16.46 28.42
N LEU A 421 -3.15 -16.54 27.28
CA LEU A 421 -3.08 -15.57 26.20
C LEU A 421 -3.72 -14.24 26.61
N ASP A 422 -3.21 -13.13 26.09
CA ASP A 422 -3.63 -11.77 26.48
C ASP A 422 -5.12 -11.51 26.21
N GLN A 423 -5.65 -12.02 25.09
CA GLN A 423 -7.08 -11.88 24.77
C GLN A 423 -7.98 -12.63 25.76
N TRP A 424 -7.57 -13.82 26.21
CA TRP A 424 -8.29 -14.63 27.20
C TRP A 424 -8.28 -13.98 28.59
N LYS A 425 -7.21 -13.25 28.94
CA LYS A 425 -7.15 -12.45 30.17
C LYS A 425 -8.03 -11.21 30.11
N LYS A 426 -8.04 -10.50 28.98
CA LYS A 426 -8.80 -9.25 28.81
C LYS A 426 -10.30 -9.47 28.65
N ARG A 427 -10.71 -10.56 28.00
CA ARG A 427 -12.13 -10.83 27.65
C ARG A 427 -12.48 -12.32 27.83
N PRO A 428 -12.36 -12.89 29.04
CA PRO A 428 -12.48 -14.33 29.28
C PRO A 428 -13.83 -14.91 28.85
N GLU A 429 -14.95 -14.27 29.21
CA GLU A 429 -16.29 -14.75 28.84
C GLU A 429 -16.48 -14.77 27.32
N THR A 430 -16.03 -13.73 26.62
CA THR A 430 -16.13 -13.63 25.16
C THR A 430 -15.35 -14.74 24.47
N MET A 431 -14.12 -15.00 24.93
CA MET A 431 -13.29 -16.07 24.38
C MET A 431 -13.89 -17.45 24.67
N MET A 432 -14.42 -17.66 25.87
CA MET A 432 -15.11 -18.90 26.25
C MET A 432 -16.30 -19.17 25.34
N ARG A 433 -17.11 -18.13 25.10
CA ARG A 433 -18.30 -18.17 24.24
C ARG A 433 -17.94 -18.57 22.81
N TRP A 434 -16.96 -17.90 22.22
CA TRP A 434 -16.58 -18.14 20.83
C TRP A 434 -15.88 -19.47 20.62
N ARG A 435 -15.03 -19.87 21.58
CA ARG A 435 -14.37 -21.17 21.56
C ARG A 435 -15.38 -22.31 21.56
N CYS A 436 -16.34 -22.28 22.50
CA CYS A 436 -17.36 -23.33 22.60
C CYS A 436 -18.23 -23.39 21.34
N GLY A 437 -18.67 -22.24 20.84
CA GLY A 437 -19.52 -22.18 19.64
C GLY A 437 -18.82 -22.69 18.38
N ALA A 438 -17.56 -22.31 18.16
CA ALA A 438 -16.78 -22.81 17.02
C ALA A 438 -16.51 -24.32 17.12
N GLU A 439 -16.18 -24.83 18.31
CA GLU A 439 -15.93 -26.26 18.52
C GLU A 439 -17.19 -27.10 18.27
N LEU A 440 -18.36 -26.65 18.76
CA LEU A 440 -19.64 -27.30 18.47
C LEU A 440 -19.99 -27.25 16.98
N ALA A 441 -19.73 -26.11 16.32
CA ALA A 441 -19.95 -25.96 14.88
C ALA A 441 -19.12 -26.97 14.07
N ARG A 442 -17.84 -27.15 14.40
CA ARG A 442 -16.96 -28.12 13.71
C ARG A 442 -17.37 -29.57 14.02
N LEU A 443 -17.82 -29.84 15.24
CA LEU A 443 -18.23 -31.19 15.65
C LEU A 443 -19.48 -31.66 14.90
N VAL A 444 -20.51 -30.80 14.79
CA VAL A 444 -21.83 -31.19 14.26
C VAL A 444 -21.98 -30.86 12.77
N TYR A 445 -21.25 -29.85 12.27
CA TYR A 445 -21.33 -29.39 10.89
C TYR A 445 -19.97 -29.44 10.17
N PRO A 446 -19.30 -30.61 10.11
CA PRO A 446 -17.99 -30.73 9.46
C PRO A 446 -18.08 -30.50 7.95
N ASP A 447 -19.22 -30.77 7.33
CA ASP A 447 -19.54 -30.50 5.92
C ASP A 447 -19.71 -29.01 5.62
N VAL A 448 -20.25 -28.23 6.56
CA VAL A 448 -20.39 -26.77 6.40
C VAL A 448 -19.07 -26.04 6.68
N THR A 449 -18.33 -26.51 7.69
CA THR A 449 -17.07 -25.90 8.13
C THR A 449 -15.86 -26.39 7.33
N THR A 450 -15.97 -27.53 6.64
CA THR A 450 -14.94 -28.19 5.82
C THR A 450 -13.56 -28.27 6.47
N GLY A 451 -13.52 -28.48 7.79
CA GLY A 451 -12.27 -28.57 8.55
C GLY A 451 -11.56 -27.24 8.84
N LEU A 452 -12.16 -26.09 8.51
CA LEU A 452 -11.65 -24.79 8.91
C LEU A 452 -11.62 -24.67 10.44
N LEU A 453 -10.51 -24.20 10.98
CA LEU A 453 -10.39 -23.82 12.39
C LEU A 453 -10.80 -22.35 12.54
N ALA A 454 -11.46 -22.00 13.64
CA ALA A 454 -11.75 -20.59 13.90
C ALA A 454 -10.45 -19.83 14.23
N ALA A 455 -10.41 -18.53 13.92
CA ALA A 455 -9.26 -17.67 14.15
C ALA A 455 -8.78 -17.72 15.62
N GLU A 456 -9.74 -17.70 16.55
CA GLU A 456 -9.52 -17.79 17.99
C GLU A 456 -8.88 -19.12 18.44
N GLU A 457 -8.87 -20.15 17.57
CA GLU A 457 -8.20 -21.43 17.81
C GLU A 457 -6.75 -21.45 17.30
N LEU A 458 -6.37 -20.56 16.37
CA LEU A 458 -5.05 -20.51 15.74
C LEU A 458 -4.12 -19.46 16.34
N GLU A 459 -4.69 -18.43 16.97
CA GLU A 459 -3.95 -17.37 17.69
C GLU A 459 -3.26 -17.86 18.98
N GLY A 460 -3.49 -19.13 19.35
CA GLY A 460 -2.81 -19.82 20.46
C GLY A 460 -1.41 -20.33 20.17
#